data_AF-A0A2E4CSC3-F1
#
_entry.id   AF-A0A2E4CSC3-F1
#
_cell.length_a   1.000
_cell.length_b   1.000
_cell.length_c   1.000
_cell.angle_alpha   90.00
_cell.angle_beta   90.00
_cell.angle_gamma   90.00
#
_symmetry.space_group_name_H-M   'P 1'
#
loop_
_entity.id
_entity.type
_entity.pdbx_description
1 polymer ?
#
loop_
_entity_poly.entity_id
_entity_poly.type
_entity_poly.pdbx_seq_one_letter_code
_entity_poly.pdbx_strand_id
1 'polypeptide(L)'
;MLRLFLATVLAAALVPSAAYARPDAEVNAKLLTMGKWSNEDSHVAKYEALLAAPDLTDAQRARVLNYRAASRGGAGDKLGQLADLDLLVQSYPGVPAAESYADARAYAYVQAWHLADRALKGLARLNGPDGGELRDLWELGYWDDVAAFALKNGAITISNTEQARDIARKLAASGRGTAQMCVAVMENKAPCEIGPQEPSPQPLTGEGLAAALRELQGRAAVYKTG
;
A
#
# COMPACT_ATOMS: atom_id res chain seq x y z
N MET A 1 6.81 -75.84 -0.89
CA MET A 1 7.98 -74.98 -0.66
C MET A 1 7.56 -73.54 -0.88
N LEU A 2 7.35 -72.81 0.21
CA LEU A 2 6.78 -71.46 0.26
C LEU A 2 7.94 -70.45 0.26
N ARG A 3 8.02 -69.56 -0.73
CA ARG A 3 8.98 -68.43 -0.72
C ARG A 3 8.20 -67.13 -0.54
N LEU A 4 8.22 -66.60 0.69
CA LEU A 4 7.82 -65.24 1.00
C LEU A 4 8.79 -64.26 0.32
N PHE A 5 8.27 -63.36 -0.50
CA PHE A 5 8.97 -62.12 -0.83
C PHE A 5 8.46 -61.04 0.12
N LEU A 6 9.32 -60.62 1.06
CA LEU A 6 9.10 -59.42 1.86
C LEU A 6 9.27 -58.21 0.94
N ALA A 7 8.18 -57.49 0.67
CA ALA A 7 8.23 -56.16 0.09
C ALA A 7 8.55 -55.16 1.20
N THR A 8 9.79 -54.67 1.24
CA THR A 8 10.17 -53.57 2.11
C THR A 8 9.64 -52.27 1.51
N VAL A 9 8.45 -51.84 1.92
CA VAL A 9 7.98 -50.48 1.64
C VAL A 9 8.73 -49.54 2.58
N LEU A 10 9.72 -48.85 2.04
CA LEU A 10 10.38 -47.75 2.74
C LEU A 10 9.39 -46.58 2.79
N ALA A 11 8.62 -46.47 3.88
CA ALA A 11 7.86 -45.28 4.16
C ALA A 11 8.86 -44.15 4.49
N ALA A 12 9.19 -43.33 3.50
CA ALA A 12 9.90 -42.09 3.72
C ALA A 12 8.98 -41.18 4.56
N ALA A 13 9.26 -41.09 5.86
CA ALA A 13 8.67 -40.07 6.70
C ALA A 13 9.13 -38.70 6.15
N LEU A 14 8.21 -37.98 5.48
CA LEU A 14 8.34 -36.56 5.23
C LEU A 14 8.31 -35.86 6.60
N VAL A 15 9.49 -35.64 7.19
CA VAL A 15 9.65 -34.72 8.30
C VAL A 15 9.46 -33.31 7.71
N PRO A 16 8.45 -32.54 8.13
CA PRO A 16 8.37 -31.13 7.75
C PRO A 16 9.62 -30.43 8.31
N SER A 17 10.32 -29.71 7.44
CA SER A 17 11.59 -29.05 7.70
C SER A 17 11.47 -27.90 8.73
N ALA A 18 11.34 -28.22 10.02
CA ALA A 18 11.50 -27.25 11.10
C ALA A 18 12.97 -26.80 11.28
N ALA A 19 13.92 -27.54 10.69
CA ALA A 19 15.36 -27.33 10.86
C ALA A 19 15.98 -26.19 10.03
N TYR A 20 15.19 -25.48 9.20
CA TYR A 20 15.68 -24.39 8.33
C TYR A 20 14.92 -23.07 8.51
N ALA A 21 14.08 -22.94 9.54
CA ALA A 21 13.38 -21.67 9.78
C ALA A 21 14.37 -20.57 10.20
N ARG A 22 14.33 -19.43 9.51
CA ARG A 22 15.14 -18.27 9.88
C ARG A 22 14.83 -17.85 11.32
N PRO A 23 15.81 -17.45 12.14
CA PRO A 23 15.54 -16.96 13.48
C PRO A 23 14.64 -15.71 13.47
N ASP A 24 13.60 -15.71 14.30
CA ASP A 24 12.65 -14.59 14.41
C ASP A 24 13.32 -13.25 14.73
N ALA A 25 14.39 -13.29 15.55
CA ALA A 25 15.17 -12.10 15.89
C ALA A 25 15.83 -11.45 14.66
N GLU A 26 16.28 -12.24 13.70
CA GLU A 26 16.90 -11.72 12.48
C GLU A 26 15.86 -11.03 11.58
N VAL A 27 14.69 -11.66 11.41
CA VAL A 27 13.58 -11.07 10.65
C VAL A 27 13.15 -9.76 11.30
N ASN A 28 12.99 -9.74 12.62
CA ASN A 28 12.60 -8.53 13.35
C ASN A 28 13.67 -7.44 13.25
N ALA A 29 14.96 -7.78 13.36
CA ALA A 29 16.04 -6.82 13.19
C ALA A 29 16.02 -6.17 11.80
N LYS A 30 15.84 -6.96 10.73
CA LYS A 30 15.69 -6.45 9.35
C LYS A 30 14.48 -5.54 9.20
N LEU A 31 13.33 -5.90 9.78
CA LEU A 31 12.13 -5.08 9.71
C LEU A 31 12.28 -3.75 10.45
N LEU A 32 13.02 -3.72 11.56
CA LEU A 32 13.28 -2.50 12.34
C LEU A 32 14.27 -1.54 11.66
N THR A 33 15.13 -2.03 10.76
CA THR A 33 16.02 -1.16 9.97
C THR A 33 15.35 -0.60 8.72
N MET A 34 14.21 -1.16 8.30
CA MET A 34 13.39 -0.58 7.24
C MET A 34 12.69 0.65 7.84
N GLY A 35 12.97 1.83 7.29
CA GLY A 35 12.31 3.07 7.69
C GLY A 35 10.78 2.95 7.72
N LYS A 36 10.12 3.71 8.57
CA LYS A 36 8.66 3.75 8.58
C LYS A 36 8.17 4.78 7.56
N TRP A 37 6.98 4.56 7.02
CA TRP A 37 6.23 5.54 6.23
C TRP A 37 6.87 5.86 4.87
N SER A 38 7.20 4.81 4.11
CA SER A 38 7.63 4.93 2.72
C SER A 38 6.98 3.88 1.83
N ASN A 39 6.59 4.31 0.64
CA ASN A 39 6.03 3.49 -0.43
C ASN A 39 6.93 3.48 -1.68
N GLU A 40 8.16 4.01 -1.56
CA GLU A 40 9.13 4.08 -2.66
C GLU A 40 9.50 2.68 -3.14
N ASP A 41 9.71 2.48 -4.45
CA ASP A 41 9.99 1.15 -5.02
C ASP A 41 11.20 0.48 -4.35
N SER A 42 12.27 1.24 -4.13
CA SER A 42 13.47 0.74 -3.45
C SER A 42 13.23 0.33 -1.99
N HIS A 43 12.20 0.89 -1.36
CA HIS A 43 11.76 0.56 -0.02
C HIS A 43 10.86 -0.68 -0.03
N VAL A 44 9.85 -0.70 -0.91
CA VAL A 44 8.95 -1.84 -1.13
C VAL A 44 9.72 -3.11 -1.52
N ALA A 45 10.72 -2.98 -2.39
CA ALA A 45 11.56 -4.09 -2.85
C ALA A 45 12.32 -4.79 -1.70
N LYS A 46 12.63 -4.09 -0.60
CA LYS A 46 13.27 -4.71 0.58
C LYS A 46 12.34 -5.70 1.27
N TYR A 47 11.05 -5.38 1.35
CA TYR A 47 10.03 -6.30 1.86
C TYR A 47 9.83 -7.47 0.90
N GLU A 48 9.79 -7.22 -0.41
CA GLU A 48 9.65 -8.27 -1.42
C GLU A 48 10.81 -9.25 -1.42
N ALA A 49 12.04 -8.74 -1.31
CA ALA A 49 13.23 -9.58 -1.17
C ALA A 49 13.18 -10.44 0.10
N LEU A 50 12.64 -9.91 1.20
CA LEU A 50 12.45 -10.68 2.43
C LEU A 50 11.34 -11.73 2.27
N LEU A 51 10.21 -11.39 1.64
CA LEU A 51 9.13 -12.33 1.34
C LEU A 51 9.54 -13.44 0.37
N ALA A 52 10.46 -13.17 -0.56
CA ALA A 52 10.98 -14.16 -1.48
C ALA A 52 11.89 -15.21 -0.81
N ALA A 53 12.34 -14.95 0.43
CA ALA A 53 13.21 -15.88 1.13
C ALA A 53 12.45 -17.19 1.45
N PRO A 54 12.99 -18.37 1.06
CA PRO A 54 12.28 -19.65 1.18
C PRO A 54 12.23 -20.16 2.63
N ASP A 55 13.07 -19.63 3.51
CA ASP A 55 13.25 -20.02 4.92
C ASP A 55 12.33 -19.28 5.90
N LEU A 56 11.41 -18.44 5.41
CA LEU A 56 10.42 -17.77 6.26
C LEU A 56 9.23 -18.68 6.59
N THR A 57 8.86 -18.70 7.87
CA THR A 57 7.62 -19.29 8.36
C THR A 57 6.41 -18.42 7.97
N ASP A 58 5.21 -19.00 8.02
CA ASP A 58 3.96 -18.26 7.75
C ASP A 58 3.78 -17.05 8.69
N ALA A 59 4.10 -17.22 9.98
CA ALA A 59 4.05 -16.12 10.94
C ALA A 59 5.04 -14.99 10.60
N GLN A 60 6.22 -15.33 10.05
CA GLN A 60 7.19 -14.33 9.60
C GLN A 60 6.72 -13.64 8.32
N ARG A 61 6.21 -14.38 7.32
CA ARG A 61 5.65 -13.80 6.09
C ARG A 61 4.50 -12.85 6.39
N ALA A 62 3.60 -13.26 7.28
CA ALA A 62 2.49 -12.44 7.75
C ALA A 62 2.97 -11.14 8.40
N ARG A 63 3.99 -11.21 9.27
CA ARG A 63 4.60 -10.03 9.89
C ARG A 63 5.22 -9.10 8.85
N VAL A 64 5.96 -9.63 7.88
CA VAL A 64 6.61 -8.83 6.82
C VAL A 64 5.56 -8.09 5.98
N LEU A 65 4.45 -8.76 5.60
CA LEU A 65 3.33 -8.11 4.91
C LEU A 65 2.70 -7.01 5.76
N ASN A 66 2.47 -7.26 7.05
CA ASN A 66 1.90 -6.25 7.95
C ASN A 66 2.82 -5.01 8.07
N TYR A 67 4.14 -5.20 8.12
CA TYR A 67 5.09 -4.07 8.12
C TYR A 67 5.07 -3.30 6.79
N ARG A 68 4.99 -3.99 5.65
CA ARG A 68 4.86 -3.34 4.34
C ARG A 68 3.56 -2.53 4.24
N ALA A 69 2.44 -3.13 4.68
CA ALA A 69 1.14 -2.46 4.74
C ALA A 69 1.18 -1.20 5.61
N ALA A 70 1.82 -1.26 6.79
CA ALA A 70 1.98 -0.13 7.67
C ALA A 70 2.87 0.97 7.08
N SER A 71 3.94 0.60 6.37
CA SER A 71 4.83 1.56 5.70
C SER A 71 4.09 2.29 4.57
N ARG A 72 3.40 1.55 3.69
CA ARG A 72 2.56 2.12 2.62
C ARG A 72 1.45 3.02 3.15
N GLY A 73 0.70 2.56 4.16
CA GLY A 73 -0.38 3.33 4.76
C GLY A 73 0.11 4.64 5.39
N GLY A 74 1.27 4.61 6.07
CA GLY A 74 1.87 5.82 6.63
C GLY A 74 2.42 6.79 5.57
N ALA A 75 2.75 6.29 4.38
CA ALA A 75 3.18 7.10 3.24
C ALA A 75 2.02 7.66 2.41
N GLY A 76 0.76 7.36 2.76
CA GLY A 76 -0.40 7.77 1.97
C GLY A 76 -0.67 6.90 0.74
N ASP A 77 -0.23 5.64 0.74
CA ASP A 77 -0.61 4.63 -0.24
C ASP A 77 -1.67 3.69 0.38
N LYS A 78 -2.92 4.18 0.46
CA LYS A 78 -4.01 3.41 1.09
C LYS A 78 -4.39 2.16 0.30
N LEU A 79 -4.42 2.24 -1.03
CA LEU A 79 -4.74 1.09 -1.87
C LEU A 79 -3.67 0.00 -1.77
N GLY A 80 -2.38 0.37 -1.73
CA GLY A 80 -1.29 -0.57 -1.48
C GLY A 80 -1.34 -1.16 -0.06
N GLN A 81 -1.68 -0.35 0.95
CA GLN A 81 -1.95 -0.86 2.30
C GLN A 81 -3.06 -1.91 2.30
N LEU A 82 -4.20 -1.62 1.65
CA LEU A 82 -5.34 -2.53 1.58
C LEU A 82 -4.98 -3.82 0.84
N ALA A 83 -4.24 -3.74 -0.26
CA ALA A 83 -3.79 -4.92 -1.00
C ALA A 83 -2.92 -5.85 -0.13
N ASP A 84 -1.99 -5.28 0.65
CA ASP A 84 -1.16 -6.06 1.57
C ASP A 84 -1.97 -6.69 2.71
N LEU A 85 -2.93 -5.95 3.27
CA LEU A 85 -3.81 -6.45 4.35
C LEU A 85 -4.80 -7.50 3.84
N ASP A 86 -5.34 -7.34 2.63
CA ASP A 86 -6.17 -8.33 1.95
C ASP A 86 -5.38 -9.64 1.76
N LEU A 87 -4.16 -9.55 1.20
CA LEU A 87 -3.29 -10.70 1.01
C LEU A 87 -2.94 -11.37 2.34
N LEU A 88 -2.63 -10.57 3.38
CA LEU A 88 -2.28 -11.03 4.71
C LEU A 88 -3.41 -11.86 5.35
N VAL A 89 -4.64 -11.34 5.37
CA VAL A 89 -5.80 -12.01 5.96
C VAL A 89 -6.20 -13.25 5.16
N GLN A 90 -6.10 -13.20 3.83
CA GLN A 90 -6.44 -14.34 2.97
C GLN A 90 -5.42 -15.48 3.05
N SER A 91 -4.13 -15.15 3.10
CA SER A 91 -3.06 -16.16 3.00
C SER A 91 -2.66 -16.74 4.35
N TYR A 92 -2.87 -16.01 5.45
CA TYR A 92 -2.39 -16.39 6.78
C TYR A 92 -3.49 -16.35 7.86
N PRO A 93 -4.64 -17.02 7.68
CA PRO A 93 -5.76 -16.94 8.64
C PRO A 93 -5.48 -17.65 9.97
N GLY A 94 -4.47 -18.52 10.04
CA GLY A 94 -4.16 -19.35 11.22
C GLY A 94 -2.96 -18.89 12.05
N VAL A 95 -2.33 -17.76 11.71
CA VAL A 95 -1.16 -17.27 12.48
C VAL A 95 -1.62 -16.65 13.81
N PRO A 96 -0.78 -16.65 14.87
CA PRO A 96 -1.20 -16.15 16.19
C PRO A 96 -1.74 -14.72 16.22
N ALA A 97 -1.36 -13.87 15.27
CA ALA A 97 -1.78 -12.47 15.16
C ALA A 97 -2.94 -12.24 14.15
N ALA A 98 -3.58 -13.29 13.63
CA ALA A 98 -4.57 -13.20 12.56
C ALA A 98 -5.74 -12.25 12.89
N GLU A 99 -6.25 -12.27 14.13
CA GLU A 99 -7.31 -11.36 14.57
C GLU A 99 -6.88 -9.89 14.49
N SER A 100 -5.70 -9.56 15.00
CA SER A 100 -5.15 -8.20 14.90
C SER A 100 -4.95 -7.75 13.46
N TYR A 101 -4.62 -8.65 12.54
CA TYR A 101 -4.51 -8.33 11.12
C TYR A 101 -5.88 -8.10 10.47
N ALA A 102 -6.91 -8.84 10.88
CA ALA A 102 -8.29 -8.60 10.46
C ALA A 102 -8.79 -7.22 10.94
N ASP A 103 -8.47 -6.83 12.18
CA ASP A 103 -8.80 -5.52 12.72
C ASP A 103 -8.09 -4.39 11.97
N ALA A 104 -6.79 -4.54 11.70
CA ALA A 104 -6.01 -3.58 10.93
C ALA A 104 -6.60 -3.38 9.52
N ARG A 105 -7.01 -4.48 8.88
CA ARG A 105 -7.70 -4.48 7.59
C ARG A 105 -9.04 -3.75 7.66
N ALA A 106 -9.89 -4.09 8.63
CA ALA A 106 -11.18 -3.43 8.81
C ALA A 106 -11.02 -1.92 9.03
N TYR A 107 -10.10 -1.52 9.90
CA TYR A 107 -9.79 -0.12 10.16
C TYR A 107 -9.31 0.62 8.90
N ALA A 108 -8.42 0.00 8.12
CA ALA A 108 -7.95 0.57 6.87
C ALA A 108 -9.11 0.74 5.86
N TYR A 109 -10.02 -0.23 5.76
CA TYR A 109 -11.20 -0.12 4.89
C TYR A 109 -12.13 1.02 5.33
N VAL A 110 -12.39 1.20 6.63
CA VAL A 110 -13.20 2.32 7.12
C VAL A 110 -12.60 3.67 6.74
N GLN A 111 -11.28 3.82 6.90
CA GLN A 111 -10.59 5.05 6.47
C GLN A 111 -10.70 5.26 4.95
N ALA A 112 -10.47 4.21 4.16
CA ALA A 112 -10.59 4.27 2.71
C ALA A 112 -12.01 4.63 2.24
N TRP A 113 -13.05 4.14 2.95
CA TRP A 113 -14.43 4.52 2.70
C TRP A 113 -14.65 6.03 2.82
N HIS A 114 -14.14 6.64 3.90
CA HIS A 114 -14.29 8.07 4.16
C HIS A 114 -13.52 8.93 3.15
N LEU A 115 -12.32 8.51 2.74
CA LEU A 115 -11.56 9.16 1.68
C LEU A 115 -12.32 9.11 0.35
N ALA A 116 -12.83 7.92 -0.02
CA ALA A 116 -13.56 7.73 -1.26
C ALA A 116 -14.89 8.50 -1.29
N ASP A 117 -15.60 8.57 -0.16
CA ASP A 117 -16.85 9.34 -0.03
C ASP A 117 -16.65 10.84 -0.29
N ARG A 118 -15.60 11.42 0.29
CA ARG A 118 -15.27 12.83 0.06
C ARG A 118 -14.79 13.07 -1.36
N ALA A 119 -13.92 12.21 -1.90
CA ALA A 119 -13.47 12.30 -3.28
C ALA A 119 -14.62 12.23 -4.30
N LEU A 120 -15.58 11.32 -4.10
CA LEU A 120 -16.78 11.20 -4.95
C LEU A 120 -17.66 12.45 -4.92
N LYS A 121 -17.83 13.07 -3.74
CA LYS A 121 -18.55 14.35 -3.62
C LYS A 121 -17.83 15.46 -4.40
N GLY A 122 -16.50 15.49 -4.35
CA GLY A 122 -15.66 16.39 -5.14
C GLY A 122 -15.84 16.23 -6.64
N LEU A 123 -15.78 14.97 -7.12
CA LEU A 123 -15.95 14.64 -8.53
C LEU A 123 -17.34 15.00 -9.09
N ALA A 124 -18.36 15.04 -8.24
CA ALA A 124 -19.71 15.43 -8.65
C ALA A 124 -19.88 16.94 -8.88
N ARG A 125 -18.91 17.77 -8.46
CA ARG A 125 -18.98 19.24 -8.63
C ARG A 125 -18.49 19.66 -10.02
N LEU A 126 -19.05 20.76 -10.53
CA LEU A 126 -18.70 21.30 -11.85
C LEU A 126 -17.20 21.59 -12.02
N ASN A 127 -16.55 22.08 -10.96
CA ASN A 127 -15.12 22.40 -10.95
C ASN A 127 -14.23 21.22 -10.56
N GLY A 128 -14.83 20.05 -10.26
CA GLY A 128 -14.13 18.86 -9.80
C GLY A 128 -13.64 18.94 -8.34
N PRO A 129 -12.76 18.00 -7.96
CA PRO A 129 -12.19 17.95 -6.62
C PRO A 129 -11.20 19.10 -6.39
N ASP A 130 -11.15 19.58 -5.16
CA ASP A 130 -10.23 20.61 -4.69
C ASP A 130 -9.50 20.16 -3.42
N GLY A 131 -8.55 20.95 -2.91
CA GLY A 131 -8.32 21.01 -1.48
C GLY A 131 -8.09 19.67 -0.78
N GLY A 132 -9.04 19.37 0.10
CA GLY A 132 -9.07 18.15 0.88
C GLY A 132 -9.39 16.89 0.08
N GLU A 133 -10.07 17.00 -1.06
CA GLU A 133 -10.47 15.85 -1.88
C GLU A 133 -9.36 15.42 -2.82
N LEU A 134 -8.55 16.37 -3.33
CA LEU A 134 -7.30 16.04 -4.02
C LEU A 134 -6.33 15.35 -3.07
N ARG A 135 -6.28 15.81 -1.82
CA ARG A 135 -5.52 15.14 -0.75
C ARG A 135 -6.09 13.74 -0.45
N ASP A 136 -7.41 13.57 -0.43
CA ASP A 136 -8.01 12.25 -0.20
C ASP A 136 -7.73 11.28 -1.36
N LEU A 137 -7.80 11.74 -2.61
CA LEU A 137 -7.41 10.97 -3.79
C LEU A 137 -5.92 10.60 -3.74
N TRP A 138 -5.09 11.51 -3.26
CA TRP A 138 -3.66 11.27 -3.07
C TRP A 138 -3.41 10.19 -2.03
N GLU A 139 -4.02 10.31 -0.85
CA GLU A 139 -3.94 9.31 0.22
C GLU A 139 -4.48 7.94 -0.22
N LEU A 140 -5.41 7.92 -1.18
CA LEU A 140 -5.90 6.70 -1.79
C LEU A 140 -4.94 6.07 -2.80
N GLY A 141 -3.88 6.75 -3.23
CA GLY A 141 -2.96 6.23 -4.25
C GLY A 141 -3.31 6.62 -5.70
N TYR A 142 -4.35 7.44 -5.92
CA TYR A 142 -4.72 7.96 -7.25
C TYR A 142 -3.86 9.17 -7.65
N TRP A 143 -2.54 9.07 -7.48
CA TRP A 143 -1.59 10.15 -7.69
C TRP A 143 -1.64 10.72 -9.12
N ASP A 144 -1.86 9.86 -10.10
CA ASP A 144 -1.97 10.22 -11.51
C ASP A 144 -3.21 11.08 -11.82
N ASP A 145 -4.34 10.78 -11.17
CA ASP A 145 -5.56 11.57 -11.31
C ASP A 145 -5.45 12.90 -10.59
N VAL A 146 -4.83 12.92 -9.40
CA VAL A 146 -4.50 14.17 -8.69
C VAL A 146 -3.62 15.07 -9.55
N ALA A 147 -2.61 14.50 -10.23
CA ALA A 147 -1.77 15.21 -11.19
C ALA A 147 -2.61 15.88 -12.30
N ALA A 148 -3.53 15.12 -12.90
CA ALA A 148 -4.37 15.59 -14.00
C ALA A 148 -5.29 16.74 -13.56
N PHE A 149 -5.90 16.64 -12.38
CA PHE A 149 -6.73 17.71 -11.82
C PHE A 149 -5.91 18.95 -11.47
N ALA A 150 -4.73 18.78 -10.88
CA ALA A 150 -3.83 19.88 -10.55
C ALA A 150 -3.38 20.67 -11.79
N LEU A 151 -3.01 19.98 -12.87
CA LEU A 151 -2.64 20.60 -14.13
C LEU A 151 -3.81 21.35 -14.77
N LYS A 152 -5.01 20.75 -14.79
CA LYS A 152 -6.22 21.39 -15.32
C LYS A 152 -6.58 22.67 -14.57
N ASN A 153 -6.41 22.66 -13.24
CA ASN A 153 -6.79 23.77 -12.37
C ASN A 153 -5.68 24.82 -12.22
N GLY A 154 -4.47 24.56 -12.73
CA GLY A 154 -3.32 25.46 -12.64
C GLY A 154 -2.73 25.62 -11.23
N ALA A 155 -3.19 24.85 -10.24
CA ALA A 155 -2.71 24.89 -8.86
C ALA A 155 -3.00 23.58 -8.09
N ILE A 156 -2.13 23.24 -7.15
CA ILE A 156 -2.38 22.24 -6.11
C ILE A 156 -2.74 23.01 -4.84
N THR A 157 -4.03 23.26 -4.63
CA THR A 157 -4.49 23.84 -3.36
C THR A 157 -4.70 22.70 -2.38
N ILE A 158 -3.73 22.41 -1.51
CA ILE A 158 -3.90 21.44 -0.41
C ILE A 158 -3.53 22.15 0.87
N SER A 159 -4.41 22.09 1.88
CA SER A 159 -4.27 22.83 3.14
C SER A 159 -3.11 22.36 4.02
N ASN A 160 -2.56 21.18 3.76
CA ASN A 160 -1.40 20.63 4.46
C ASN A 160 -0.13 20.87 3.65
N THR A 161 0.75 21.73 4.16
CA THR A 161 2.00 22.12 3.50
C THR A 161 2.95 20.95 3.27
N GLU A 162 3.05 19.98 4.19
CA GLU A 162 3.94 18.82 4.03
C GLU A 162 3.47 17.88 2.93
N GLN A 163 2.16 17.60 2.90
CA GLN A 163 1.55 16.78 1.85
C GLN A 163 1.57 17.51 0.51
N ALA A 164 1.30 18.81 0.48
CA ALA A 164 1.42 19.61 -0.74
C ALA A 164 2.85 19.55 -1.31
N ARG A 165 3.88 19.62 -0.44
CA ARG A 165 5.29 19.47 -0.85
C ARG A 165 5.61 18.06 -1.34
N ASP A 166 5.05 17.03 -0.71
CA ASP A 166 5.22 15.63 -1.15
C ASP A 166 4.61 15.39 -2.53
N ILE A 167 3.38 15.87 -2.73
CA ILE A 167 2.67 15.84 -4.01
C ILE A 167 3.45 16.58 -5.07
N ALA A 168 3.88 17.82 -4.79
CA ALA A 168 4.65 18.60 -5.74
C ALA A 168 5.99 17.92 -6.08
N ARG A 169 6.69 17.34 -5.11
CA ARG A 169 7.92 16.56 -5.34
C ARG A 169 7.68 15.36 -6.26
N LYS A 170 6.66 14.54 -5.98
CA LYS A 170 6.35 13.34 -6.76
C LYS A 170 5.80 13.67 -8.16
N LEU A 171 5.09 14.79 -8.32
CA LEU A 171 4.70 15.31 -9.65
C LEU A 171 5.90 15.78 -10.48
N ALA A 172 6.88 16.46 -9.89
CA ALA A 172 8.11 16.80 -10.60
C ALA A 172 8.94 15.56 -10.96
N ALA A 173 9.06 14.59 -10.05
CA ALA A 173 9.81 13.36 -10.30
C ALA A 173 9.22 12.51 -11.44
N SER A 174 7.89 12.51 -11.61
CA SER A 174 7.21 11.81 -12.70
C SER A 174 7.28 12.56 -14.05
N GLY A 175 7.87 13.76 -14.10
CA GLY A 175 7.88 14.61 -15.30
C GLY A 175 6.49 15.19 -15.65
N ARG A 176 5.53 15.06 -14.74
CA ARG A 176 4.11 15.45 -14.93
C ARG A 176 3.74 16.75 -14.21
N GLY A 177 4.64 17.33 -13.43
CA GLY A 177 4.51 18.66 -12.83
C GLY A 177 5.44 19.67 -13.49
N THR A 178 5.06 20.95 -13.47
CA THR A 178 5.99 22.02 -13.86
C THR A 178 6.92 22.35 -12.69
N ALA A 179 8.16 22.77 -12.97
CA ALA A 179 9.06 23.29 -11.95
C ALA A 179 8.43 24.46 -11.16
N GLN A 180 7.53 25.24 -11.80
CA GLN A 180 6.76 26.30 -11.15
C GLN A 180 5.75 25.79 -10.11
N MET A 181 5.10 24.64 -10.33
CA MET A 181 4.20 24.03 -9.35
C MET A 181 4.96 23.62 -8.07
N CYS A 182 6.18 23.12 -8.21
CA CYS A 182 7.07 22.84 -7.09
C CYS A 182 7.47 24.09 -6.33
N VAL A 183 7.93 25.11 -7.04
CA VAL A 183 8.38 26.37 -6.47
C VAL A 183 7.25 27.11 -5.72
N ALA A 184 6.01 27.03 -6.21
CA ALA A 184 4.86 27.68 -5.60
C ALA A 184 4.46 27.09 -4.23
N VAL A 185 4.78 25.82 -3.98
CA VAL A 185 4.40 25.10 -2.75
C VAL A 185 5.54 25.07 -1.72
N MET A 186 6.78 25.36 -2.13
CA MET A 186 7.95 25.39 -1.26
C MET A 186 8.13 26.77 -0.59
N GLU A 187 8.29 26.77 0.73
CA GLU A 187 8.46 27.97 1.57
C GLU A 187 9.64 28.85 1.11
N ASN A 188 10.70 28.23 0.56
CA ASN A 188 11.91 28.91 0.12
C ASN A 188 12.00 29.08 -1.41
N LYS A 189 10.94 28.75 -2.16
CA LYS A 189 10.95 28.74 -3.64
C LYS A 189 12.06 27.89 -4.28
N ALA A 190 12.66 26.97 -3.50
CA ALA A 190 13.71 26.10 -3.98
C ALA A 190 13.15 25.01 -4.92
N PRO A 191 13.90 24.58 -5.94
CA PRO A 191 13.53 23.42 -6.76
C PRO A 191 13.39 22.17 -5.90
N CYS A 192 12.38 21.34 -6.18
CA CYS A 192 12.24 20.03 -5.54
C CYS A 192 13.39 19.11 -5.95
N GLU A 193 14.02 18.42 -5.00
CA GLU A 193 14.91 17.29 -5.30
C GLU A 193 14.08 16.11 -5.83
N ILE A 194 14.55 15.52 -6.93
CA ILE A 194 13.86 14.44 -7.63
C ILE A 194 14.20 13.11 -6.96
N GLY A 195 13.20 12.49 -6.33
CA GLY A 195 13.25 11.09 -5.89
C GLY A 195 12.91 10.11 -7.03
N PRO A 196 13.08 8.80 -6.84
CA PRO A 196 12.64 7.81 -7.82
C PRO A 196 11.12 7.92 -8.08
N GLN A 197 10.69 7.54 -9.29
CA GLN A 197 9.27 7.52 -9.63
C GLN A 197 8.57 6.38 -8.90
N GLU A 198 7.44 6.66 -8.26
CA GLU A 198 6.55 5.63 -7.75
C GLU A 198 5.44 5.35 -8.76
N PRO A 199 5.15 4.07 -9.07
CA PRO A 199 4.03 3.73 -9.92
C PRO A 199 2.71 4.00 -9.19
N SER A 200 1.93 4.97 -9.67
CA SER A 200 0.51 5.05 -9.33
C SER A 200 -0.21 3.88 -10.02
N PRO A 201 -1.02 3.09 -9.31
CA PRO A 201 -1.53 1.86 -9.90
C PRO A 201 -2.43 2.07 -11.11
N GLN A 202 -3.09 3.22 -11.30
CA GLN A 202 -4.08 3.33 -12.38
C GLN A 202 -4.26 4.77 -12.89
N PRO A 203 -4.12 5.03 -14.19
CA PRO A 203 -4.70 6.21 -14.81
C PRO A 203 -6.19 5.95 -15.06
N LEU A 204 -7.08 6.58 -14.29
CA LEU A 204 -8.53 6.51 -14.50
C LEU A 204 -9.15 7.89 -14.36
N THR A 205 -9.32 8.65 -15.45
CA THR A 205 -9.99 9.97 -15.35
C THR A 205 -11.51 9.86 -15.48
N GLY A 206 -12.24 10.80 -14.87
CA GLY A 206 -13.69 10.97 -15.10
C GLY A 206 -14.54 9.82 -14.56
N GLU A 207 -15.36 9.20 -15.41
CA GLU A 207 -16.27 8.11 -15.01
C GLU A 207 -15.52 6.88 -14.48
N GLY A 208 -14.32 6.60 -14.99
CA GLY A 208 -13.47 5.50 -14.52
C GLY A 208 -13.07 5.67 -13.05
N LEU A 209 -12.64 6.87 -12.65
CA LEU A 209 -12.32 7.18 -11.25
C LEU A 209 -13.53 6.99 -10.35
N ALA A 210 -14.66 7.54 -10.79
CA ALA A 210 -15.89 7.49 -10.01
C ALA A 210 -16.39 6.04 -9.85
N ALA A 211 -16.21 5.19 -10.85
CA ALA A 211 -16.52 3.76 -10.74
C ALA A 211 -15.59 3.06 -9.73
N ALA A 212 -14.27 3.28 -9.82
CA ALA A 212 -13.29 2.69 -8.92
C ALA A 212 -13.52 3.10 -7.45
N LEU A 213 -13.81 4.39 -7.21
CA LEU A 213 -14.13 4.89 -5.87
C LEU A 213 -15.43 4.30 -5.30
N ARG A 214 -16.47 4.11 -6.13
CA ARG A 214 -17.72 3.47 -5.71
C ARG A 214 -17.51 1.99 -5.40
N GLU A 215 -16.69 1.30 -6.18
CA GLU A 215 -16.30 -0.09 -5.88
C GLU A 215 -15.58 -0.18 -4.54
N LEU A 216 -14.62 0.72 -4.29
CA LEU A 216 -13.92 0.81 -3.01
C LEU A 216 -14.90 1.08 -1.85
N GLN A 217 -15.85 2.01 -2.01
CA GLN A 217 -16.90 2.22 -1.01
C GLN A 217 -17.74 0.97 -0.77
N GLY A 218 -18.12 0.25 -1.83
CA GLY A 218 -18.89 -1.00 -1.73
C GLY A 218 -18.14 -2.07 -0.94
N ARG A 219 -16.85 -2.30 -1.25
CA ARG A 219 -16.00 -3.23 -0.51
C ARG A 219 -15.81 -2.80 0.95
N ALA A 220 -15.68 -1.50 1.20
CA ALA A 220 -15.43 -0.98 2.53
C ALA A 220 -16.69 -0.89 3.42
N ALA A 221 -17.89 -0.85 2.84
CA ALA A 221 -19.14 -0.64 3.56
C ALA A 221 -19.41 -1.73 4.62
N VAL A 222 -18.95 -2.96 4.39
CA VAL A 222 -19.11 -4.09 5.32
C VAL A 222 -18.41 -3.85 6.67
N TYR A 223 -17.39 -2.97 6.72
CA TYR A 223 -16.64 -2.65 7.93
C TYR A 223 -17.15 -1.40 8.65
N LYS A 224 -18.11 -0.67 8.07
CA LYS A 224 -18.67 0.55 8.66
C LYS A 224 -19.81 0.28 9.65
N THR A 225 -20.43 -0.90 9.56
CA THR A 225 -21.60 -1.29 10.36
C THR A 225 -21.26 -2.18 11.56
N GLY A 226 -19.97 -2.33 11.89
CA GLY A 226 -19.47 -3.09 13.04
C GLY A 226 -19.19 -2.21 14.24
#